data_AF-K7NIZ0-F1
#
_entry.id   AF-K7NIZ0-F1
#
_cell.length_a   1.000
_cell.length_b   1.000
_cell.length_c   1.000
_cell.angle_alpha   90.00
_cell.angle_beta   90.00
_cell.angle_gamma   90.00
#
_symmetry.space_group_name_H-M   'P 1'
#
loop_
_entity.id
_entity.type
_entity.pdbx_description
1 polymer ?
#
loop_
_entity_poly.entity_id
_entity_poly.type
_entity_poly.pdbx_seq_one_letter_code
_entity_poly.pdbx_strand_id
1 'polypeptide(L)'
;LVMSTAGMAVAAVVEVKRKTVATHHLLLDTTKPLPISVFWLGWQYFFLGMSDIFTLVGLLEFFYSQAPSGMRSLSTSLSWCCLSLGYYLSSVLVSVVNRISERLENGVGWLSGNNLNRNHLELFYMVLCILTTLNFFHFLAWARWYKYRDFS
;
A
#
# COMPACT_ATOMS: atom_id res chain seq x y z
N LEU A 1 -0.06 -4.23 9.18
CA LEU A 1 0.17 -2.75 9.15
C LEU A 1 1.65 -2.39 9.20
N VAL A 2 2.39 -2.65 10.28
CA VAL A 2 3.85 -2.37 10.35
C VAL A 2 4.61 -2.96 9.16
N MET A 3 4.35 -4.22 8.81
CA MET A 3 4.99 -4.89 7.66
C MET A 3 4.60 -4.27 6.32
N SER A 4 3.36 -3.81 6.16
CA SER A 4 2.90 -3.08 4.96
C SER A 4 3.60 -1.72 4.83
N THR A 5 3.73 -0.98 5.93
CA THR A 5 4.47 0.29 5.96
C THR A 5 5.94 0.08 5.61
N ALA A 6 6.59 -0.96 6.14
CA ALA A 6 7.94 -1.33 5.75
C ALA A 6 8.05 -1.66 4.25
N GLY A 7 7.09 -2.42 3.70
CA GLY A 7 7.03 -2.71 2.27
C GLY A 7 6.89 -1.46 1.40
N MET A 8 6.04 -0.50 1.78
CA MET A 8 5.89 0.77 1.06
C MET A 8 7.16 1.64 1.14
N ALA A 9 7.84 1.66 2.29
CA ALA A 9 9.11 2.36 2.44
C ALA A 9 10.21 1.74 1.54
N VAL A 10 10.30 0.42 1.49
CA VAL A 10 11.21 -0.30 0.59
C VAL A 10 10.88 0.01 -0.88
N ALA A 11 9.60 0.00 -1.26
CA ALA A 11 9.16 0.34 -2.62
C ALA A 11 9.59 1.77 -3.01
N ALA A 12 9.41 2.75 -2.11
CA ALA A 12 9.85 4.12 -2.34
C ALA A 12 11.38 4.21 -2.56
N VAL A 13 12.18 3.52 -1.74
CA VAL A 13 13.64 3.51 -1.87
C VAL A 13 14.08 2.84 -3.18
N VAL A 14 13.46 1.71 -3.54
CA VAL A 14 13.75 0.99 -4.78
C VAL A 14 13.41 1.84 -6.00
N GLU A 15 12.30 2.59 -5.96
CA GLU A 15 11.90 3.47 -7.05
C GLU A 15 12.87 4.67 -7.22
N VAL A 16 13.33 5.27 -6.12
CA VAL A 16 14.38 6.31 -6.15
C VAL A 16 15.67 5.77 -6.77
N LYS A 17 16.07 4.54 -6.42
CA LYS A 17 17.24 3.87 -7.02
C LYS A 17 17.03 3.64 -8.51
N ARG A 18 15.88 3.10 -8.91
CA ARG A 18 15.52 2.84 -10.32
C ARG A 18 15.58 4.12 -11.15
N LYS A 19 14.99 5.21 -10.65
CA LYS A 19 15.01 6.52 -11.31
C LYS A 19 16.42 7.09 -11.44
N THR A 20 17.23 6.99 -10.39
CA THR A 20 18.63 7.46 -10.43
C THR A 20 19.43 6.77 -11.52
N VAL A 21 19.25 5.44 -11.66
CA VAL A 21 19.88 4.65 -12.74
C VAL A 21 19.35 5.09 -14.11
N ALA A 22 18.04 5.33 -14.23
CA ALA A 22 17.43 5.82 -15.47
C ALA A 22 17.98 7.19 -15.92
N THR A 23 18.15 8.12 -14.97
CA THR A 23 18.72 9.45 -15.22
C THR A 23 20.19 9.36 -15.61
N HIS A 24 21.00 8.56 -14.90
CA HIS A 24 22.44 8.45 -15.16
C HIS A 24 22.74 7.84 -16.54
N HIS A 25 21.92 6.91 -17.01
CA HIS A 25 22.05 6.31 -18.34
C HIS A 25 21.31 7.08 -19.45
N LEU A 26 20.72 8.25 -19.16
CA LEU A 26 19.92 9.05 -20.09
C LEU A 26 18.76 8.25 -20.74
N LEU A 27 18.22 7.27 -20.01
CA LEU A 27 17.16 6.38 -20.50
C LEU A 27 15.74 6.84 -20.08
N LEU A 28 15.59 8.05 -19.56
CA LEU A 28 14.30 8.57 -19.07
C LEU A 28 13.22 8.60 -20.16
N ASP A 29 13.59 8.90 -21.40
CA ASP A 29 12.66 8.99 -22.53
C ASP A 29 12.68 7.74 -23.43
N THR A 30 13.36 6.66 -23.01
CA THR A 30 13.49 5.42 -23.80
C THR A 30 12.87 4.22 -23.06
N THR A 31 12.23 3.31 -23.80
CA THR A 31 11.68 2.03 -23.29
C THR A 31 12.74 0.92 -23.16
N LYS A 32 14.02 1.27 -23.26
CA LYS A 32 15.13 0.30 -23.16
C LYS A 32 15.18 -0.27 -21.73
N PRO A 33 15.55 -1.56 -21.59
CA PRO A 33 15.68 -2.17 -20.28
C PRO A 33 16.71 -1.40 -19.46
N LEU A 34 16.29 -0.98 -18.27
CA LEU A 34 17.19 -0.37 -17.29
C LEU A 34 18.16 -1.44 -16.77
N PRO A 35 19.46 -1.12 -16.59
CA PRO A 35 20.44 -2.05 -16.03
C PRO A 35 20.24 -2.18 -14.51
N ILE A 36 19.06 -2.62 -14.08
CA ILE A 36 18.70 -2.86 -12.69
C ILE A 36 18.19 -4.29 -12.53
N SER A 37 18.64 -4.97 -11.48
CA SER A 37 18.18 -6.33 -11.19
C SER A 37 16.72 -6.33 -10.71
N VAL A 38 15.91 -7.23 -11.25
CA VAL A 38 14.53 -7.48 -10.79
C VAL A 38 14.49 -7.93 -9.32
N PHE A 39 15.60 -8.42 -8.79
CA PHE A 39 15.73 -8.84 -7.39
C PHE A 39 15.32 -7.75 -6.38
N TRP A 40 15.48 -6.47 -6.72
CA TRP A 40 15.07 -5.36 -5.85
C TRP A 40 13.55 -5.30 -5.61
N LEU A 41 12.74 -5.73 -6.59
CA LEU A 41 11.29 -5.89 -6.40
C LEU A 41 10.97 -7.01 -5.41
N GLY A 42 11.84 -8.02 -5.29
CA GLY A 42 11.64 -9.13 -4.35
C GLY A 42 11.47 -8.65 -2.91
N TRP A 43 12.23 -7.62 -2.50
CA TRP A 43 12.17 -7.10 -1.14
C TRP A 43 10.81 -6.47 -0.79
N GLN A 44 10.24 -5.64 -1.67
CA GLN A 44 8.91 -5.05 -1.42
C GLN A 44 7.81 -6.13 -1.34
N TYR A 45 7.87 -7.15 -2.22
CA TYR A 45 6.88 -8.22 -2.24
C TYR A 45 6.99 -9.16 -1.04
N PHE A 46 8.20 -9.37 -0.53
CA PHE A 46 8.42 -10.12 0.70
C PHE A 46 7.69 -9.50 1.89
N PHE A 47 7.83 -8.18 2.10
CA PHE A 47 7.14 -7.47 3.17
C PHE A 47 5.62 -7.42 3.00
N LEU A 48 5.15 -7.22 1.77
CA LEU A 48 3.72 -7.28 1.44
C LEU A 48 3.13 -8.67 1.74
N GLY A 49 3.79 -9.74 1.29
CA GLY A 49 3.35 -11.11 1.54
C GLY A 49 3.27 -11.45 3.02
N MET A 50 4.27 -11.05 3.82
CA MET A 50 4.18 -11.18 5.28
C MET A 50 3.00 -10.40 5.86
N SER A 51 2.78 -9.17 5.41
CA SER A 51 1.63 -8.36 5.87
C SER A 51 0.31 -9.07 5.61
N ASP A 52 0.14 -9.68 4.44
CA ASP A 52 -1.09 -10.38 4.06
C ASP A 52 -1.30 -11.63 4.92
N ILE A 53 -0.24 -12.42 5.14
CA ILE A 53 -0.31 -13.62 6.00
C ILE A 53 -0.69 -13.24 7.43
N PHE A 54 -0.01 -12.25 8.03
CA PHE A 54 -0.32 -11.81 9.39
C PHE A 54 -1.73 -11.24 9.51
N THR A 55 -2.20 -10.50 8.50
CA THR A 55 -3.55 -9.96 8.48
C THR A 55 -4.59 -11.07 8.40
N LEU A 56 -4.36 -12.07 7.53
CA LEU A 56 -5.24 -13.23 7.39
C LEU A 56 -5.30 -14.03 8.69
N VAL A 57 -4.15 -14.37 9.28
CA VAL A 57 -4.06 -15.15 10.52
C VAL A 57 -4.72 -14.38 11.68
N GLY A 58 -4.40 -13.10 11.84
CA GLY A 58 -4.98 -12.28 12.92
C GLY A 58 -6.49 -12.10 12.80
N LEU A 59 -7.00 -11.91 11.58
CA LEU A 59 -8.44 -11.85 11.32
C LEU A 59 -9.12 -13.18 11.62
N LEU A 60 -8.50 -14.29 11.24
CA LEU A 60 -8.99 -15.64 11.47
C LEU A 60 -9.09 -15.94 12.98
N GLU A 61 -8.01 -15.69 13.74
CA GLU A 61 -7.99 -15.86 15.20
C GLU A 61 -9.02 -14.98 15.91
N PHE A 62 -9.17 -13.73 15.47
CA PHE A 62 -10.19 -12.82 16.01
C PHE A 62 -11.60 -13.36 15.77
N PHE A 63 -11.92 -13.79 14.55
CA PHE A 63 -13.24 -14.37 14.27
C PHE A 63 -13.49 -15.67 15.03
N TYR A 64 -12.49 -16.54 15.17
CA TYR A 64 -12.64 -17.76 15.95
C TYR A 64 -12.82 -17.52 17.45
N SER A 65 -12.18 -16.48 18.00
CA SER A 65 -12.26 -16.17 19.44
C SER A 65 -13.45 -15.28 19.81
N GLN A 66 -13.92 -14.40 18.92
CA GLN A 66 -14.92 -13.36 19.24
C GLN A 66 -16.25 -13.48 18.48
N ALA A 67 -16.32 -14.21 17.37
CA ALA A 67 -17.57 -14.32 16.59
C ALA A 67 -18.44 -15.51 17.04
N PRO A 68 -19.75 -15.32 17.26
CA PRO A 68 -20.72 -16.41 17.44
C PRO A 68 -20.70 -17.40 16.27
N SER A 69 -20.98 -18.69 16.55
CA SER A 69 -20.92 -19.79 15.57
C SER A 69 -21.74 -19.56 14.29
N GLY A 70 -22.78 -18.73 14.34
CA GLY A 70 -23.63 -18.37 13.19
C GLY A 70 -23.16 -17.18 12.32
N MET A 71 -22.10 -16.45 12.70
CA MET A 71 -21.70 -15.19 12.02
C MET A 71 -20.57 -15.36 10.98
N ARG A 72 -20.21 -16.60 10.62
CA ARG A 72 -19.14 -16.86 9.65
C ARG A 72 -19.46 -16.33 8.25
N SER A 73 -20.70 -16.46 7.78
CA SER A 73 -21.11 -15.93 6.47
C SER A 73 -21.03 -14.40 6.41
N LEU A 74 -21.42 -13.72 7.49
CA LEU A 74 -21.31 -12.26 7.63
C LEU A 74 -19.84 -11.81 7.66
N SER A 75 -18.97 -12.57 8.31
CA SER A 75 -17.53 -12.28 8.39
C SER A 75 -16.88 -12.35 7.00
N THR A 76 -17.23 -13.38 6.22
CA THR A 76 -16.76 -13.51 4.84
C THR A 76 -17.30 -12.38 3.95
N SER A 77 -18.61 -12.09 3.99
CA SER A 77 -19.19 -11.02 3.17
C SER A 77 -18.64 -9.64 3.52
N LEU A 78 -18.40 -9.37 4.80
CA LEU A 78 -17.74 -8.15 5.25
C LEU A 78 -16.30 -8.06 4.73
N SER A 79 -15.55 -9.17 4.73
CA SER A 79 -14.18 -9.22 4.19
C SER A 79 -14.16 -8.87 2.69
N TRP A 80 -15.08 -9.42 1.90
CA TRP A 80 -15.25 -9.05 0.49
C TRP A 80 -15.64 -7.58 0.30
N CYS A 81 -16.50 -7.05 1.17
CA CYS A 81 -16.88 -5.64 1.15
C CYS A 81 -15.69 -4.73 1.45
N CYS A 82 -14.89 -5.06 2.48
CA CYS A 82 -13.66 -4.33 2.80
C CYS A 82 -12.64 -4.36 1.65
N LEU A 83 -12.49 -5.50 0.96
CA LEU A 83 -11.63 -5.61 -0.22
C LEU A 83 -12.12 -4.71 -1.35
N SER A 84 -13.43 -4.77 -1.67
CA SER A 84 -14.04 -3.92 -2.70
C SER A 84 -13.88 -2.44 -2.37
N LEU A 85 -14.13 -2.06 -1.12
CA LEU A 85 -13.93 -0.68 -0.65
C LEU A 85 -12.46 -0.26 -0.77
N GLY A 86 -11.52 -1.16 -0.48
CA GLY A 86 -10.09 -0.94 -0.66
C GLY A 86 -9.73 -0.63 -2.12
N TYR A 87 -10.28 -1.38 -3.08
CA TYR A 87 -10.08 -1.11 -4.51
C TYR A 87 -10.66 0.24 -4.94
N TYR A 88 -11.88 0.58 -4.50
CA TYR A 88 -12.45 1.89 -4.79
C TYR A 88 -11.64 3.03 -4.17
N LEU A 89 -11.23 2.87 -2.92
CA LEU A 89 -10.39 3.86 -2.24
C LEU A 89 -9.05 4.04 -2.94
N SER A 90 -8.45 2.96 -3.45
CA SER A 90 -7.22 3.03 -4.26
C SER A 90 -7.42 3.87 -5.52
N SER A 91 -8.53 3.67 -6.24
CA SER A 91 -8.84 4.46 -7.45
C SER A 91 -9.07 5.94 -7.13
N VAL A 92 -9.81 6.23 -6.06
CA VAL A 92 -10.04 7.60 -5.58
C VAL A 92 -8.72 8.24 -5.17
N LEU A 93 -7.86 7.51 -4.46
CA LEU A 93 -6.56 8.02 -4.01
C LEU A 93 -5.67 8.39 -5.20
N VAL A 94 -5.57 7.52 -6.22
CA VAL A 94 -4.84 7.84 -7.47
C VAL A 94 -5.41 9.09 -8.13
N SER A 95 -6.74 9.20 -8.23
CA SER A 95 -7.40 10.35 -8.83
C SER A 95 -7.13 11.65 -8.05
N VAL A 96 -7.17 11.60 -6.72
CA VAL A 96 -6.87 12.75 -5.84
C VAL A 96 -5.41 13.16 -5.96
N VAL A 97 -4.48 12.20 -5.92
CA VAL A 97 -3.05 12.46 -6.08
C VAL A 97 -2.79 13.12 -7.43
N ASN A 98 -3.29 12.55 -8.53
CA ASN A 98 -3.14 13.15 -9.87
C ASN A 98 -3.69 14.56 -9.93
N ARG A 99 -4.89 14.81 -9.39
CA ARG A 99 -5.50 16.15 -9.39
C ARG A 99 -4.71 17.16 -8.56
N ILE A 100 -4.13 16.74 -7.44
CA ILE A 100 -3.28 17.60 -6.60
C ILE A 100 -1.96 17.90 -7.34
N SER A 101 -1.32 16.88 -7.90
CA SER A 101 -0.08 16.99 -8.64
C SER A 101 -0.20 17.86 -9.89
N GLU A 102 -1.28 17.71 -10.66
CA GLU A 102 -1.57 18.55 -11.84
C GLU A 102 -1.65 20.04 -11.46
N ARG A 103 -2.13 20.36 -10.26
CA ARG A 103 -2.18 21.75 -9.77
C ARG A 103 -0.80 22.28 -9.31
N LEU A 104 0.09 21.40 -8.89
CA LEU A 104 1.41 21.75 -8.34
C LEU A 104 2.51 21.78 -9.42
N GLU A 105 2.43 20.90 -10.42
CA GLU A 105 3.46 20.68 -11.46
C GLU A 105 2.96 21.08 -12.87
N ASN A 106 2.55 22.34 -13.05
CA ASN A 106 2.21 22.91 -14.37
C ASN A 106 1.25 22.06 -15.23
N GLY A 107 0.29 21.37 -14.61
CA GLY A 107 -0.70 20.54 -15.31
C GLY A 107 -0.29 19.07 -15.53
N VAL A 108 0.84 18.60 -14.99
CA VAL A 108 1.27 17.19 -15.13
C VAL A 108 0.99 16.42 -13.84
N GLY A 109 0.13 15.40 -13.91
CA GLY A 109 -0.16 14.53 -12.77
C GLY A 109 0.92 13.48 -12.55
N TRP A 110 1.23 13.14 -11.28
CA TRP A 110 2.30 12.19 -10.93
C TRP A 110 2.13 10.82 -11.56
N LEU A 111 0.90 10.37 -11.84
CA LEU A 111 0.57 9.11 -12.51
C LEU A 111 -0.22 9.30 -13.81
N SER A 112 -0.39 10.54 -14.30
CA SER A 112 -1.20 10.82 -15.50
C SER A 112 -0.45 10.54 -16.82
N GLY A 113 0.88 10.36 -16.79
CA GLY A 113 1.71 10.15 -17.98
C GLY A 113 1.84 8.68 -18.41
N ASN A 114 1.91 8.44 -19.73
CA ASN A 114 2.19 7.12 -20.32
C ASN A 114 3.68 6.69 -20.17
N ASN A 115 4.54 7.56 -19.63
CA ASN A 115 5.95 7.29 -19.39
C ASN A 115 6.23 7.13 -17.90
N LEU A 116 6.32 5.86 -17.45
CA LEU A 116 6.64 5.48 -16.07
C LEU A 116 7.95 6.09 -15.56
N ASN A 117 8.91 6.39 -16.43
CA ASN A 117 10.19 6.98 -16.04
C ASN A 117 10.07 8.46 -15.66
N ARG A 118 9.05 9.18 -16.19
CA ARG A 118 8.76 10.56 -15.83
C ARG A 118 7.73 10.69 -14.70
N ASN A 119 6.91 9.67 -14.49
CA ASN A 119 5.92 9.65 -13.41
C ASN A 119 6.60 9.63 -12.03
N HIS A 120 6.03 10.32 -11.05
CA HIS A 120 6.55 10.43 -9.69
C HIS A 120 6.02 9.33 -8.75
N LEU A 121 6.28 8.07 -9.10
CA LEU A 121 5.86 6.90 -8.32
C LEU A 121 6.44 6.86 -6.91
N GLU A 122 7.64 7.38 -6.72
CA GLU A 122 8.28 7.51 -5.41
C GLU A 122 7.43 8.35 -4.45
N LEU A 123 6.82 9.43 -4.94
CA LEU A 123 5.97 10.30 -4.12
C LEU A 123 4.63 9.62 -3.82
N PHE A 124 4.08 8.86 -4.77
CA PHE A 124 2.89 8.03 -4.53
C PHE A 124 3.15 6.97 -3.46
N TYR A 125 4.29 6.26 -3.51
CA TYR A 125 4.67 5.31 -2.46
C TYR A 125 4.91 5.98 -1.11
N MET A 126 5.46 7.21 -1.07
CA MET A 126 5.55 7.99 0.17
C MET A 126 4.18 8.34 0.74
N VAL A 127 3.21 8.74 -0.10
CA VAL A 127 1.82 9.01 0.33
C VAL A 127 1.20 7.74 0.92
N LEU A 128 1.38 6.58 0.29
CA LEU A 128 0.91 5.30 0.83
C LEU A 128 1.60 4.94 2.15
N CYS A 129 2.90 5.22 2.29
CA CYS A 129 3.65 5.03 3.53
C CYS A 129 3.06 5.88 4.67
N ILE A 130 2.78 7.16 4.43
CA ILE A 130 2.13 8.06 5.40
C ILE A 130 0.73 7.55 5.75
N LEU A 131 -0.07 7.18 4.75
CA LEU A 131 -1.44 6.69 4.96
C LEU A 131 -1.48 5.40 5.79
N THR A 132 -0.61 4.44 5.49
CA THR A 132 -0.51 3.18 6.25
C THR A 132 -0.02 3.41 7.69
N THR A 133 0.87 4.37 7.89
CA THR A 133 1.33 4.78 9.22
C THR A 133 0.19 5.41 10.04
N LEU A 134 -0.58 6.31 9.44
CA LEU A 134 -1.77 6.88 10.08
C LEU A 134 -2.82 5.81 10.39
N ASN A 135 -3.02 4.86 9.48
CA ASN A 135 -3.92 3.73 9.72
C ASN A 135 -3.46 2.86 10.90
N PHE A 136 -2.15 2.64 11.05
CA PHE A 136 -1.59 1.94 12.20
C PHE A 136 -1.88 2.65 13.52
N PHE A 137 -1.67 3.95 13.61
CA PHE A 137 -1.99 4.71 14.84
C PHE A 137 -3.49 4.72 15.14
N HIS A 138 -4.32 4.85 14.11
CA HIS A 138 -5.76 4.75 14.25
C HIS A 138 -6.15 3.36 14.78
N PHE A 139 -5.65 2.29 14.16
CA PHE A 139 -5.87 0.93 14.65
C PHE A 139 -5.44 0.75 16.11
N LEU A 140 -4.27 1.25 16.49
CA LEU A 140 -3.76 1.15 17.85
C LEU A 140 -4.66 1.88 18.87
N ALA A 141 -5.17 3.05 18.51
CA ALA A 141 -6.10 3.81 19.36
C ALA A 141 -7.40 3.02 19.60
N TRP A 142 -7.96 2.42 18.55
CA TRP A 142 -9.17 1.59 18.66
C TRP A 142 -8.92 0.29 19.39
N ALA A 143 -7.79 -0.38 19.13
CA ALA A 143 -7.39 -1.60 19.83
C ALA A 143 -7.22 -1.36 21.33
N ARG A 144 -6.68 -0.20 21.73
CA ARG A 144 -6.57 0.18 23.15
C ARG A 144 -7.92 0.50 23.79
N TRP A 145 -8.87 1.01 23.01
CA TRP A 145 -10.21 1.33 23.50
C TRP A 145 -11.12 0.10 23.56
N TYR A 146 -10.88 -0.90 22.71
CA TYR A 146 -11.63 -2.15 22.69
C TYR A 146 -11.38 -2.96 23.97
N LYS A 147 -12.41 -3.12 24.80
CA LYS A 147 -12.36 -4.04 25.94
C LYS A 147 -12.46 -5.48 25.45
N TYR A 148 -11.40 -6.27 25.70
CA TYR A 148 -11.47 -7.72 25.53
C TYR A 148 -12.59 -8.27 26.43
N ARG A 149 -13.38 -9.22 25.92
CA ARG A 149 -14.30 -9.99 26.75
C ARG A 149 -13.48 -11.00 27.55
N ASP A 150 -13.47 -10.85 28.87
CA ASP A 150 -12.97 -11.88 29.78
C ASP A 150 -13.95 -13.06 29.77
N PHE A 151 -13.43 -14.27 29.51
CA PHE A 151 -14.14 -15.50 29.82
C PHE A 151 -13.90 -15.81 31.30
N SER A 152 -14.71 -15.22 32.18
CA SER A 152 -14.86 -15.67 33.57
C SER A 152 -16.16 -16.45 33.73
#